data_AF-A0A7Z0IKU2-F1
#
_entry.id   AF-A0A7Z0IKU2-F1
#
_cell.length_a   1.000
_cell.length_b   1.000
_cell.length_c   1.000
_cell.angle_alpha   90.00
_cell.angle_beta   90.00
_cell.angle_gamma   90.00
#
_symmetry.space_group_name_H-M   'P 1'
#
loop_
_entity.id
_entity.type
_entity.pdbx_description
1 polymer ?
#
loop_
_entity_poly.entity_id
_entity_poly.type
_entity_poly.pdbx_seq_one_letter_code
_entity_poly.pdbx_strand_id
1 'polypeptide(L)'
;MALLARLQHHGAATPLLDVSLDPMVGLYMAVVEPNGVHVETDGALFAIRRPAVDVADFDSRTFREIYEEGVQCGKVAFYSAPDVSDRLRIQRGHFLLGPVGEGSTARVTVPLTVENTTVQNTWLASRMNARGRKGPVPRATTDIGVFRVVGKFKTELKAWLEARSGLTDDFVYPTSWHQPHLDRFARAHSRTAPWV
;
A
#
# COMPACT_ATOMS: atom_id res chain seq x y z
N MET A 1 -1.23 15.86 -8.49
CA MET A 1 -1.05 14.41 -8.24
C MET A 1 -2.23 13.51 -8.65
N ALA A 2 -3.48 14.01 -8.70
CA ALA A 2 -4.66 13.22 -9.10
C ALA A 2 -4.57 12.47 -10.46
N LEU A 3 -3.74 12.94 -11.41
CA LEU A 3 -3.53 12.25 -12.69
C LEU A 3 -2.70 10.96 -12.56
N LEU A 4 -1.77 10.88 -11.59
CA LEU A 4 -0.96 9.68 -11.33
C LEU A 4 -1.84 8.55 -10.76
N ALA A 5 -2.69 8.88 -9.78
CA ALA A 5 -3.72 7.97 -9.28
C ALA A 5 -4.66 7.49 -10.40
N ARG A 6 -4.93 8.35 -11.39
CA ARG A 6 -5.77 8.03 -12.55
C ARG A 6 -5.07 7.14 -13.59
N LEU A 7 -3.77 7.32 -13.84
CA LEU A 7 -3.02 6.56 -14.85
C LEU A 7 -2.78 5.10 -14.43
N GLN A 8 -2.68 4.80 -13.14
CA GLN A 8 -2.55 3.42 -12.65
C GLN A 8 -3.81 2.56 -12.85
N HIS A 9 -4.97 3.18 -13.06
CA HIS A 9 -6.23 2.47 -13.33
C HIS A 9 -6.55 2.35 -14.83
N HIS A 10 -5.70 2.89 -15.72
CA HIS A 10 -5.87 2.80 -17.17
C HIS A 10 -5.28 1.52 -17.81
N GLY A 11 -4.56 0.68 -17.06
CA GLY A 11 -3.90 -0.53 -17.61
C GLY A 11 -3.93 -1.72 -16.66
N ALA A 12 -4.76 -2.73 -17.01
CA ALA A 12 -4.92 -4.03 -16.36
C ALA A 12 -5.23 -4.01 -14.85
N ALA A 13 -6.08 -4.94 -14.38
CA ALA A 13 -6.28 -5.22 -12.97
C ALA A 13 -5.00 -5.84 -12.37
N THR A 14 -3.97 -5.02 -12.22
CA THR A 14 -2.74 -5.38 -11.53
C THR A 14 -2.84 -4.85 -10.09
N PRO A 15 -2.43 -5.65 -9.09
CA PRO A 15 -2.33 -5.19 -7.70
C PRO A 15 -1.15 -4.20 -7.62
N LEU A 16 -1.41 -2.97 -8.02
CA LEU A 16 -0.46 -1.85 -8.00
C LEU A 16 -0.43 -1.25 -6.60
N LEU A 17 0.44 -1.82 -5.75
CA LEU A 17 0.98 -1.31 -4.48
C LEU A 17 0.13 -0.25 -3.72
N ASP A 18 -1.05 -0.65 -3.25
CA ASP A 18 -1.96 0.14 -2.42
C ASP A 18 -1.64 -0.09 -0.93
N VAL A 19 -0.74 0.70 -0.34
CA VAL A 19 -0.56 0.63 1.12
C VAL A 19 -1.85 1.11 1.79
N SER A 20 -2.46 0.25 2.60
CA SER A 20 -3.69 0.59 3.34
C SER A 20 -3.37 0.96 4.78
N LEU A 21 -4.10 1.94 5.33
CA LEU A 21 -4.12 2.19 6.77
C LEU A 21 -4.99 1.16 7.52
N ASP A 22 -5.78 0.36 6.81
CA ASP A 22 -6.59 -0.69 7.42
C ASP A 22 -5.86 -2.04 7.38
N PRO A 23 -5.38 -2.54 8.54
CA PRO A 23 -4.69 -3.82 8.59
C PRO A 23 -5.59 -4.99 8.20
N MET A 24 -6.93 -4.87 8.31
CA MET A 24 -7.85 -5.92 7.89
C MET A 24 -7.94 -6.00 6.37
N VAL A 25 -7.90 -4.85 5.67
CA VAL A 25 -7.84 -4.83 4.19
C VAL A 25 -6.54 -5.46 3.71
N GLY A 26 -5.40 -5.09 4.30
CA GLY A 26 -4.11 -5.69 3.96
C GLY A 26 -4.05 -7.20 4.25
N LEU A 27 -4.62 -7.64 5.37
CA LEU A 27 -4.70 -9.07 5.70
C LEU A 27 -5.65 -9.82 4.75
N TYR A 28 -6.77 -9.20 4.38
CA TYR A 28 -7.72 -9.77 3.41
C TYR A 28 -7.06 -9.95 2.04
N MET A 29 -6.31 -8.96 1.56
CA MET A 29 -5.51 -9.07 0.34
C MET A 29 -4.46 -10.18 0.42
N ALA A 30 -3.89 -10.47 1.59
CA ALA A 30 -2.91 -11.53 1.77
C ALA A 30 -3.53 -12.94 1.79
N VAL A 31 -4.84 -13.08 1.99
CA VAL A 31 -5.55 -14.37 2.01
C VAL A 31 -6.41 -14.62 0.77
N VAL A 32 -6.89 -13.56 0.10
CA VAL A 32 -7.73 -13.70 -1.08
C VAL A 32 -6.91 -14.01 -2.31
N GLU A 33 -7.36 -15.02 -3.04
CA GLU A 33 -6.75 -15.44 -4.30
C GLU A 33 -7.82 -15.57 -5.40
N PRO A 34 -7.73 -14.77 -6.47
CA PRO A 34 -8.75 -14.73 -7.52
C PRO A 34 -8.98 -16.07 -8.23
N ASN A 35 -7.95 -16.93 -8.30
CA ASN A 35 -7.97 -18.15 -9.11
C ASN A 35 -7.77 -19.44 -8.29
N GLY A 36 -7.64 -19.35 -6.96
CA GLY A 36 -7.48 -20.50 -6.08
C GLY A 36 -6.18 -21.32 -6.25
N VAL A 37 -5.22 -20.85 -7.06
CA VAL A 37 -4.02 -21.61 -7.45
C VAL A 37 -3.00 -21.75 -6.32
N HIS A 38 -2.95 -20.79 -5.39
CA HIS A 38 -1.92 -20.69 -4.35
C HIS A 38 -2.51 -20.73 -2.94
N VAL A 39 -3.72 -21.27 -2.77
CA VAL A 39 -4.48 -21.21 -1.50
C VAL A 39 -3.69 -21.81 -0.33
N GLU A 40 -2.87 -22.83 -0.59
CA GLU A 40 -2.00 -23.47 0.41
C GLU A 40 -0.59 -22.86 0.50
N THR A 41 -0.27 -21.90 -0.36
CA THR A 41 1.00 -21.16 -0.31
C THR A 41 0.91 -20.08 0.74
N ASP A 42 1.99 -19.87 1.49
CA ASP A 42 2.02 -18.79 2.46
C ASP A 42 1.92 -17.41 1.81
N GLY A 43 1.20 -16.52 2.47
CA GLY A 43 1.19 -15.09 2.18
C GLY A 43 2.13 -14.32 3.10
N ALA A 44 2.34 -13.04 2.78
CA ALA A 44 3.09 -12.11 3.62
C ALA A 44 2.34 -10.79 3.74
N LEU A 45 2.16 -10.32 4.98
CA LEU A 45 1.66 -8.99 5.28
C LEU A 45 2.82 -8.10 5.73
N PHE A 46 3.05 -7.02 4.98
CA PHE A 46 4.11 -6.05 5.27
C PHE A 46 3.53 -4.89 6.07
N ALA A 47 3.98 -4.74 7.32
CA ALA A 47 3.70 -3.56 8.12
C ALA A 47 4.84 -2.56 7.93
N ILE A 48 4.54 -1.48 7.21
CA ILE A 48 5.51 -0.43 6.89
C ILE A 48 5.33 0.72 7.88
N ARG A 49 6.42 1.17 8.50
CA ARG A 49 6.44 2.35 9.35
C ARG A 49 6.08 3.56 8.50
N ARG A 50 5.10 4.34 8.93
CA ARG A 50 4.69 5.56 8.22
C ARG A 50 5.91 6.47 8.02
N PRO A 51 6.23 6.85 6.77
CA PRO A 51 7.30 7.82 6.51
C PRO A 51 7.04 9.17 7.18
N ALA A 52 8.10 9.93 7.44
CA ALA A 52 7.99 11.23 8.09
C ALA A 52 7.48 12.35 7.16
N VAL A 53 7.58 12.16 5.84
CA VAL A 53 7.11 13.13 4.84
C VAL A 53 5.70 12.72 4.45
N ASP A 54 4.71 13.54 4.80
CA ASP A 54 3.32 13.37 4.42
C ASP A 54 2.94 14.35 3.30
N VAL A 55 2.23 13.85 2.30
CA VAL A 55 1.70 14.60 1.16
C VAL A 55 0.19 14.44 1.18
N ALA A 56 -0.53 15.56 1.26
CA ALA A 56 -1.98 15.56 1.30
C ALA A 56 -2.59 15.30 -0.09
N ASP A 57 -3.84 14.89 -0.10
CA ASP A 57 -4.64 14.56 -1.29
C ASP A 57 -4.75 15.71 -2.31
N PHE A 58 -4.90 16.93 -1.82
CA PHE A 58 -4.95 18.18 -2.60
C PHE A 58 -3.71 19.06 -2.36
N ASP A 59 -2.54 18.44 -2.18
CA ASP A 59 -1.28 19.20 -2.06
C ASP A 59 -1.08 20.12 -3.28
N SER A 60 -0.88 21.41 -3.00
CA SER A 60 -0.69 22.46 -4.00
C SER A 60 0.68 22.42 -4.67
N ARG A 61 1.65 21.73 -4.06
CA ARG A 61 3.00 21.58 -4.62
C ARG A 61 2.94 20.73 -5.88
N THR A 62 3.82 21.06 -6.82
CA THR A 62 4.07 20.26 -8.01
C THR A 62 4.72 18.93 -7.64
N PHE A 63 4.59 17.93 -8.52
CA PHE A 63 5.29 16.65 -8.32
C PHE A 63 6.80 16.84 -8.19
N ARG A 64 7.38 17.76 -8.97
CA ARG A 64 8.81 18.07 -8.93
C ARG A 64 9.24 18.55 -7.54
N GLU A 65 8.52 19.52 -6.97
CA GLU A 65 8.81 20.05 -5.63
C GLU A 65 8.74 18.93 -4.57
N ILE A 66 7.67 18.12 -4.59
CA ILE A 66 7.53 16.99 -3.65
C ILE A 66 8.67 15.98 -3.80
N TYR A 67 9.05 15.69 -5.04
CA TYR A 67 10.08 14.71 -5.36
C TYR A 67 11.49 15.20 -5.01
N GLU A 68 11.82 16.45 -5.31
CA GLU A 68 13.13 17.05 -5.02
C GLU A 68 13.32 17.33 -3.51
N GLU A 69 12.30 17.84 -2.81
CA GLU A 69 12.39 18.21 -1.38
C GLU A 69 12.37 16.99 -0.44
N GLY A 70 11.57 15.98 -0.77
CA GLY A 70 11.36 14.82 0.08
C GLY A 70 12.11 13.60 -0.40
N VAL A 71 11.89 13.26 -1.68
CA VAL A 71 12.18 11.92 -2.19
C VAL A 71 13.65 11.76 -2.59
N GLN A 72 14.21 12.73 -3.34
CA GLN A 72 15.63 12.72 -3.74
C GLN A 72 16.61 12.86 -2.58
N CYS A 73 16.20 13.43 -1.45
CA CYS A 73 17.00 13.44 -0.21
C CYS A 73 17.06 12.06 0.49
N GLY A 74 16.71 10.97 -0.20
CA GLY A 74 16.77 9.61 0.31
C GLY A 74 15.62 9.23 1.25
N LYS A 75 14.57 10.06 1.35
CA LYS A 75 13.39 9.77 2.18
C LYS A 75 12.27 9.22 1.32
N VAL A 76 11.39 8.45 1.94
CA VAL A 76 10.13 8.02 1.34
C VAL A 76 9.06 9.04 1.74
N ALA A 77 8.19 9.43 0.82
CA ALA A 77 7.01 10.24 1.12
C ALA A 77 5.75 9.39 1.09
N PHE A 78 4.85 9.63 2.05
CA PHE A 78 3.53 9.04 2.10
C PHE A 78 2.54 10.00 1.44
N TYR A 79 1.90 9.55 0.37
CA TYR A 79 0.88 10.33 -0.34
C TYR A 79 -0.51 9.76 -0.04
N SER A 80 -1.32 10.57 0.65
CA SER A 80 -2.74 10.30 0.84
C SER A 80 -3.46 10.58 -0.47
N ALA A 81 -3.86 9.53 -1.19
CA ALA A 81 -4.63 9.70 -2.43
C ALA A 81 -6.01 10.32 -2.13
N PRO A 82 -6.50 11.27 -2.95
CA PRO A 82 -7.91 11.66 -2.91
C PRO A 82 -8.79 10.47 -3.31
N ASP A 83 -10.00 10.43 -2.78
CA ASP A 83 -11.04 9.44 -3.14
C ASP A 83 -11.56 9.72 -4.57
N VAL A 84 -10.72 9.50 -5.57
CA VAL A 84 -11.04 9.72 -6.99
C VAL A 84 -11.70 8.51 -7.64
N SER A 85 -11.73 7.39 -6.95
CA SER A 85 -12.44 6.18 -7.35
C SER A 85 -13.00 5.47 -6.12
N ASP A 86 -14.13 4.77 -6.29
CA ASP A 86 -14.66 3.90 -5.26
C ASP A 86 -13.63 2.86 -4.82
N ARG A 87 -12.75 2.40 -5.73
CA ARG A 87 -11.64 1.48 -5.43
C ARG A 87 -10.64 2.06 -4.41
N LEU A 88 -10.17 3.31 -4.60
CA LEU A 88 -9.27 3.97 -3.65
C LEU A 88 -9.95 4.23 -2.31
N ARG A 89 -11.23 4.63 -2.34
CA ARG A 89 -12.05 4.84 -1.15
C ARG A 89 -12.24 3.54 -0.36
N ILE A 90 -12.51 2.44 -1.06
CA ILE A 90 -12.78 1.13 -0.49
C ILE A 90 -11.50 0.49 0.08
N GLN A 91 -10.39 0.57 -0.65
CA GLN A 91 -9.10 0.02 -0.23
C GLN A 91 -8.38 0.92 0.79
N ARG A 92 -8.90 2.14 1.03
CA ARG A 92 -8.21 3.23 1.74
C ARG A 92 -6.76 3.35 1.23
N GLY A 93 -6.65 3.33 -0.09
CA GLY A 93 -5.39 3.20 -0.79
C GLY A 93 -4.56 4.46 -0.66
N HIS A 94 -3.30 4.30 -0.29
CA HIS A 94 -2.31 5.36 -0.26
C HIS A 94 -1.06 4.93 -0.98
N PHE A 95 -0.17 5.89 -1.21
CA PHE A 95 1.03 5.68 -2.01
C PHE A 95 2.29 5.99 -1.21
N LEU A 96 3.35 5.24 -1.52
CA LEU A 96 4.72 5.55 -1.09
C LEU A 96 5.52 6.04 -2.29
N LEU A 97 6.17 7.20 -2.15
CA LEU A 97 7.03 7.80 -3.17
C LEU A 97 8.49 7.64 -2.71
N GLY A 98 9.27 6.84 -3.44
CA GLY A 98 10.69 6.59 -3.15
C GLY A 98 11.62 7.10 -4.26
N PRO A 99 12.91 7.34 -3.95
CA PRO A 99 13.89 7.84 -4.92
C PRO A 99 14.16 6.84 -6.03
N VAL A 100 14.11 7.30 -7.27
CA VAL A 100 14.59 6.55 -8.44
C VAL A 100 16.10 6.74 -8.53
N GLY A 101 16.87 5.71 -8.18
CA GLY A 101 18.32 5.73 -8.29
C GLY A 101 18.81 5.47 -9.71
N GLU A 102 19.71 6.31 -10.23
CA GLU A 102 20.51 5.98 -11.42
C GLU A 102 21.61 4.99 -11.00
N GLY A 103 21.60 3.77 -11.56
CA GLY A 103 22.63 2.75 -11.31
C GLY A 103 22.23 1.61 -10.36
N SER A 104 21.01 1.60 -9.84
CA SER A 104 20.48 0.49 -9.05
C SER A 104 19.97 -0.62 -9.99
N THR A 105 20.64 -1.77 -10.00
CA THR A 105 20.11 -3.02 -10.58
C THR A 105 18.86 -3.53 -9.84
N ALA A 106 18.48 -2.91 -8.71
CA ALA A 106 17.33 -3.31 -7.94
C ALA A 106 16.04 -2.71 -8.52
N ARG A 107 15.08 -3.58 -8.82
CA ARG A 107 13.68 -3.26 -9.20
C ARG A 107 12.87 -2.58 -8.08
N VAL A 108 13.54 -2.07 -7.04
CA VAL A 108 12.94 -1.56 -5.81
C VAL A 108 13.58 -0.22 -5.47
N THR A 109 12.76 0.84 -5.48
CA THR A 109 13.18 2.24 -5.23
C THR A 109 12.85 2.72 -3.83
N VAL A 110 12.16 1.90 -3.03
CA VAL A 110 11.87 2.19 -1.64
C VAL A 110 12.98 1.56 -0.79
N PRO A 111 13.82 2.34 -0.07
CA PRO A 111 14.88 1.82 0.79
C PRO A 111 14.26 1.16 2.03
N LEU A 112 13.80 -0.07 1.88
CA LEU A 112 13.16 -0.82 2.94
C LEU A 112 14.21 -1.61 3.71
N THR A 113 14.33 -1.34 5.01
CA THR A 113 15.21 -2.09 5.91
C THR A 113 14.42 -3.21 6.57
N VAL A 114 14.99 -4.42 6.56
CA VAL A 114 14.43 -5.61 7.23
C VAL A 114 15.52 -6.21 8.12
N GLU A 115 15.17 -6.58 9.36
CA GLU A 115 16.14 -7.25 10.24
C GLU A 115 16.32 -8.69 9.77
N ASN A 116 17.56 -9.07 9.48
CA ASN A 116 17.90 -10.46 9.15
C ASN A 116 18.15 -11.27 10.43
N THR A 117 17.12 -11.43 11.26
CA THR A 117 17.19 -12.14 12.53
C THR A 117 15.88 -12.86 12.83
N THR A 118 15.85 -13.70 13.87
CA THR A 118 14.62 -14.33 14.34
C THR A 118 13.69 -13.29 14.97
N VAL A 119 12.38 -13.48 14.81
CA VAL A 119 11.35 -12.53 15.30
C VAL A 119 11.58 -12.15 16.77
N GLN A 120 11.98 -13.10 17.62
CA GLN A 120 12.20 -12.90 19.05
C GLN A 120 13.31 -11.89 19.37
N ASN A 121 14.28 -11.74 18.47
CA ASN A 121 15.42 -10.84 18.62
C ASN A 121 15.19 -9.48 17.95
N THR A 122 13.98 -9.23 17.42
CA THR A 122 13.65 -7.96 16.76
C THR A 122 13.25 -6.86 17.75
N TRP A 123 13.37 -5.61 17.33
CA TRP A 123 12.81 -4.48 18.08
C TRP A 123 11.29 -4.60 18.22
N LEU A 124 10.62 -5.23 17.24
CA LEU A 124 9.18 -5.44 17.24
C LEU A 124 8.76 -6.40 18.36
N ALA A 125 9.44 -7.54 18.52
CA ALA A 125 9.19 -8.46 19.63
C ALA A 125 9.48 -7.82 20.99
N SER A 126 10.58 -7.05 21.09
CA SER A 126 10.89 -6.27 22.30
C SER A 126 9.76 -5.29 22.65
N ARG A 127 9.20 -4.61 21.64
CA ARG A 127 8.07 -3.69 21.80
C ARG A 127 6.78 -4.40 22.17
N MET A 128 6.50 -5.56 21.58
CA MET A 128 5.34 -6.39 21.94
C MET A 128 5.42 -6.86 23.40
N ASN A 129 6.60 -7.30 23.85
CA ASN A 129 6.84 -7.74 25.23
C ASN A 129 6.76 -6.60 26.25
N ALA A 130 7.08 -5.37 25.85
CA ALA A 130 6.96 -4.18 26.67
C ALA A 130 5.53 -3.62 26.76
N ARG A 131 4.57 -4.15 25.97
CA ARG A 131 3.20 -3.64 25.94
C ARG A 131 2.54 -3.78 27.32
N GLY A 132 1.99 -2.66 27.82
CA GLY A 132 1.35 -2.61 29.14
C GLY A 132 2.32 -2.52 30.33
N ARG A 133 3.64 -2.46 30.08
CA ARG A 133 4.66 -2.26 31.13
C ARG A 133 5.10 -0.80 31.16
N LYS A 134 5.40 -0.28 32.35
CA LYS A 134 6.01 1.05 32.51
C LYS A 134 7.49 0.97 32.14
N GLY A 135 7.97 1.89 31.31
CA GLY A 135 9.38 1.96 30.90
C GLY A 135 9.58 2.66 29.57
N PRO A 136 10.84 2.85 29.14
CA PRO A 136 11.14 3.41 27.83
C PRO A 136 10.64 2.49 26.72
N VAL A 137 10.00 3.07 25.70
CA VAL A 137 9.53 2.31 24.53
C VAL A 137 10.75 1.89 23.69
N PRO A 138 10.92 0.60 23.38
CA PRO A 138 12.00 0.14 22.50
C PRO A 138 12.00 0.91 21.18
N ARG A 139 13.17 1.47 20.81
CA ARG A 139 13.34 2.26 19.58
C ARG A 139 13.29 1.33 18.37
N ALA A 140 12.60 1.75 17.32
CA ALA A 140 12.58 1.03 16.06
C ALA A 140 13.95 1.08 15.39
N THR A 141 14.44 -0.08 14.95
CA THR A 141 15.70 -0.26 14.22
C THR A 141 15.47 -0.50 12.72
N THR A 142 14.24 -0.85 12.32
CA THR A 142 13.84 -1.01 10.92
C THR A 142 12.49 -0.39 10.61
N ASP A 143 12.23 -0.20 9.31
CA ASP A 143 11.00 0.40 8.82
C ASP A 143 9.93 -0.63 8.43
N ILE A 144 10.26 -1.92 8.36
CA ILE A 144 9.30 -2.99 8.04
C ILE A 144 9.28 -4.09 9.09
N GLY A 145 8.07 -4.51 9.44
CA GLY A 145 7.79 -5.84 10.00
C GLY A 145 7.06 -6.71 8.98
N VAL A 146 7.38 -8.00 8.91
CA VAL A 146 6.71 -8.95 8.01
C VAL A 146 6.00 -10.01 8.83
N PHE A 147 4.71 -10.20 8.58
CA PHE A 147 3.90 -11.25 9.18
C PHE A 147 3.62 -12.32 8.14
N ARG A 148 4.07 -13.55 8.41
CA ARG A 148 3.74 -14.70 7.58
C ARG A 148 2.28 -15.08 7.80
N VAL A 149 1.53 -15.17 6.71
CA VAL A 149 0.16 -15.69 6.69
C VAL A 149 0.24 -17.13 6.22
N VAL A 150 0.05 -18.09 7.13
CA VAL A 150 0.25 -19.50 6.81
C VAL A 150 -0.83 -19.99 5.86
N GLY A 151 -0.43 -20.61 4.75
CA GLY A 151 -1.32 -21.01 3.65
C GLY A 151 -2.54 -21.81 4.10
N LYS A 152 -2.30 -22.89 4.86
CA LYS A 152 -3.37 -23.78 5.37
C LYS A 152 -4.48 -23.10 6.18
N PHE A 153 -4.23 -21.91 6.72
CA PHE A 153 -5.22 -21.14 7.48
C PHE A 153 -5.90 -20.04 6.67
N LYS A 154 -5.48 -19.78 5.42
CA LYS A 154 -6.02 -18.70 4.58
C LYS A 154 -7.53 -18.84 4.36
N THR A 155 -8.03 -20.04 4.12
CA THR A 155 -9.46 -20.29 3.87
C THR A 155 -10.33 -19.94 5.08
N GLU A 156 -9.95 -20.44 6.27
CA GLU A 156 -10.65 -20.14 7.51
C GLU A 156 -10.54 -18.65 7.89
N LEU A 157 -9.34 -18.08 7.70
CA LEU A 157 -9.07 -16.67 7.97
C LEU A 157 -9.88 -15.75 7.04
N LYS A 158 -10.00 -16.11 5.75
CA LYS A 158 -10.87 -15.42 4.79
C LYS A 158 -12.30 -15.42 5.30
N ALA A 159 -12.88 -16.60 5.56
CA ALA A 159 -14.27 -16.69 6.03
C ALA A 159 -14.52 -15.88 7.31
N TRP A 160 -13.57 -15.90 8.25
CA TRP A 160 -13.63 -15.10 9.47
C TRP A 160 -13.58 -13.59 9.19
N LEU A 161 -12.70 -13.15 8.28
CA LEU A 161 -12.59 -11.74 7.88
C LEU A 161 -13.89 -11.28 7.21
N GLU A 162 -14.45 -12.04 6.28
CA GLU A 162 -15.71 -11.71 5.59
C GLU A 162 -16.85 -11.56 6.61
N ALA A 163 -16.99 -12.51 7.52
CA ALA A 163 -18.03 -12.48 8.56
C ALA A 163 -17.88 -11.28 9.52
N ARG A 164 -16.65 -10.89 9.86
CA ARG A 164 -16.37 -9.85 10.85
C ARG A 164 -16.37 -8.43 10.28
N SER A 165 -15.85 -8.27 9.07
CA SER A 165 -15.55 -6.97 8.48
C SER A 165 -16.44 -6.61 7.30
N GLY A 166 -17.22 -7.55 6.77
CA GLY A 166 -18.02 -7.35 5.57
C GLY A 166 -17.19 -7.14 4.30
N LEU A 167 -15.86 -7.34 4.37
CA LEU A 167 -14.98 -7.36 3.21
C LEU A 167 -15.37 -8.57 2.34
N THR A 168 -15.50 -8.37 1.03
CA THR A 168 -15.75 -9.45 0.06
C THR A 168 -14.74 -9.35 -1.09
N ASP A 169 -14.68 -10.39 -1.94
CA ASP A 169 -13.77 -10.40 -3.08
C ASP A 169 -14.07 -9.23 -4.03
N ASP A 170 -15.36 -9.00 -4.33
CA ASP A 170 -15.84 -7.85 -5.11
C ASP A 170 -15.51 -6.50 -4.48
N PHE A 171 -15.36 -6.45 -3.15
CA PHE A 171 -15.00 -5.24 -2.43
C PHE A 171 -13.53 -4.88 -2.66
N VAL A 172 -12.64 -5.88 -2.64
CA VAL A 172 -11.19 -5.64 -2.79
C VAL A 172 -10.74 -5.68 -4.24
N TYR A 173 -11.44 -6.40 -5.12
CA TYR A 173 -11.21 -6.46 -6.55
C TYR A 173 -12.45 -6.03 -7.33
N PRO A 174 -12.89 -4.75 -7.21
CA PRO A 174 -14.08 -4.30 -7.91
C PRO A 174 -13.90 -4.43 -9.42
N THR A 175 -14.95 -4.91 -10.09
CA THR A 175 -15.01 -5.00 -11.55
C THR A 175 -14.76 -3.62 -12.18
N SER A 176 -14.00 -3.57 -13.27
CA SER A 176 -13.66 -2.33 -13.98
C SER A 176 -14.91 -1.55 -14.41
N TRP A 177 -15.04 -0.30 -13.97
CA TRP A 177 -16.21 0.54 -14.25
C TRP A 177 -16.25 1.03 -15.71
N HIS A 178 -17.45 1.08 -16.30
CA HIS A 178 -17.71 1.69 -17.61
C HIS A 178 -17.46 3.22 -17.61
N GLN A 179 -16.76 3.74 -18.62
CA GLN A 179 -16.03 5.03 -18.64
C GLN A 179 -16.72 6.37 -19.10
N PRO A 180 -18.05 6.63 -19.14
CA PRO A 180 -18.56 7.88 -19.73
C PRO A 180 -18.25 9.20 -18.98
N HIS A 181 -18.25 9.20 -17.65
CA HIS A 181 -18.13 10.44 -16.85
C HIS A 181 -16.68 10.92 -16.69
N LEU A 182 -15.74 9.97 -16.67
CA LEU A 182 -14.31 10.24 -16.46
C LEU A 182 -13.67 10.89 -17.69
N ASP A 183 -14.06 10.44 -18.88
CA ASP A 183 -13.65 11.02 -20.16
C ASP A 183 -14.13 12.47 -20.29
N ARG A 184 -15.32 12.77 -19.75
CA ARG A 184 -15.89 14.13 -19.77
C ARG A 184 -15.06 15.10 -18.93
N PHE A 185 -14.65 14.70 -17.72
CA PHE A 185 -13.77 15.50 -16.86
C PHE A 185 -12.38 15.69 -17.47
N ALA A 186 -11.81 14.63 -18.05
CA ALA A 186 -10.50 14.67 -18.70
C ALA A 186 -10.44 15.66 -19.87
N ARG A 187 -11.48 15.63 -20.72
CA ARG A 187 -11.64 16.58 -21.83
C ARG A 187 -11.84 18.01 -21.32
N ALA A 188 -12.67 18.20 -20.28
CA ALA A 188 -12.98 19.52 -19.73
C ALA A 188 -11.75 20.25 -19.13
N HIS A 189 -10.75 19.50 -18.66
CA HIS A 189 -9.55 20.08 -18.04
C HIS A 189 -8.27 19.87 -18.87
N SER A 190 -8.38 19.49 -20.15
CA SER A 190 -7.24 19.22 -21.04
C SER A 190 -6.23 18.21 -20.46
N ARG A 191 -6.74 17.23 -19.71
CA ARG A 191 -5.97 16.14 -19.08
C ARG A 191 -6.26 14.80 -19.77
N THR A 192 -6.28 14.81 -21.10
CA THR A 192 -6.37 13.61 -21.93
C THR A 192 -5.02 12.90 -21.96
N ALA A 193 -5.04 11.57 -22.05
CA ALA A 193 -3.81 10.80 -22.24
C ALA A 193 -3.10 11.29 -23.52
N PRO A 194 -1.76 11.39 -23.54
CA PRO A 194 -1.03 11.97 -24.66
C PRO A 194 -1.09 11.16 -25.96
N TRP A 195 -1.75 10.00 -25.98
CA TRP A 195 -1.86 9.14 -27.15
C TRP A 195 -3.26 8.50 -27.20
N VAL A 196 -4.17 9.14 -27.94
CA VAL A 196 -5.32 8.53 -28.62
C VAL A 196 -5.36 9.13 -30.02
#